data_AF-A0A960JGF6-F1
#
_entry.id   AF-A0A960JGF6-F1
#
_cell.length_a   1.000
_cell.length_b   1.000
_cell.length_c   1.000
_cell.angle_alpha   90.00
_cell.angle_beta   90.00
_cell.angle_gamma   90.00
#
_symmetry.space_group_name_H-M   'P 1'
#
loop_
_entity.id
_entity.type
_entity.pdbx_description
1 polymer ?
#
loop_
_entity_poly.entity_id
_entity_poly.type
_entity_poly.pdbx_seq_one_letter_code
_entity_poly.pdbx_strand_id
1 'polypeptide(L)'
;MKKLQIVVISAVFIFAGCASDGGRSRSGSGDNRHADESSPASARSENGVEINGGTNESSGTETADAALQPKDVRGFFMKLPNEYFVIESCKDFKKTSLCETDKINYLKTYTTVEDAKNGYLETGGDGAQSAMKMAIFRRPDGTYIVGLNVFGEAMDSYKFLEFSGGKWQDISLEIVPQYSTTNIYELPRNGTTIPVFAKKIVEQGKDFEVSEKGEKLYDLKWSNGEFSIQE
;
A
#
# COMPACT_ATOMS: atom_id res chain seq x y z
N MET A 1 49.62 -16.90 2.86
CA MET A 1 49.06 -16.16 1.71
C MET A 1 48.25 -17.15 0.87
N LYS A 2 46.91 -17.11 0.95
CA LYS A 2 46.03 -18.03 0.22
C LYS A 2 45.69 -17.40 -1.15
N LYS A 3 46.02 -18.10 -2.24
CA LYS A 3 45.71 -17.68 -3.62
C LYS A 3 44.22 -17.91 -3.88
N LEU A 4 43.52 -16.84 -4.27
CA LEU A 4 42.14 -16.88 -4.72
C LEU A 4 42.13 -17.28 -6.20
N GLN A 5 41.56 -18.44 -6.52
CA GLN A 5 41.33 -18.85 -7.91
C GLN A 5 39.96 -18.31 -8.36
N ILE A 6 39.97 -17.47 -9.38
CA ILE A 6 38.77 -16.99 -10.07
C ILE A 6 38.46 -17.99 -11.18
N VAL A 7 37.32 -18.66 -11.08
CA VAL A 7 36.76 -19.51 -12.14
C VAL A 7 35.77 -18.67 -12.94
N VAL A 8 36.07 -18.45 -14.21
CA VAL A 8 35.17 -17.79 -15.17
C VAL A 8 34.37 -18.87 -15.86
N ILE A 9 33.07 -18.93 -15.62
CA ILE A 9 32.13 -19.82 -16.33
C ILE A 9 31.44 -18.99 -17.41
N SER A 10 31.78 -19.24 -18.67
CA SER A 10 31.06 -18.69 -19.81
C SER A 10 29.88 -19.59 -20.15
N ALA A 11 28.67 -19.11 -19.89
CA ALA A 11 27.43 -19.77 -20.34
C ALA A 11 27.07 -19.30 -21.76
N VAL A 12 26.92 -20.26 -22.67
CA VAL A 12 26.40 -20.07 -24.02
C VAL A 12 24.88 -20.15 -23.96
N PHE A 13 24.18 -19.07 -24.35
CA PHE A 13 22.73 -19.04 -24.44
C PHE A 13 22.27 -19.38 -25.86
N ILE A 14 21.44 -20.42 -25.98
CA ILE A 14 20.70 -20.76 -27.20
C ILE A 14 19.29 -20.21 -27.03
N PHE A 15 18.91 -19.21 -27.82
CA PHE A 15 17.53 -18.72 -27.91
C PHE A 15 16.75 -19.59 -28.88
N ALA A 16 15.77 -20.34 -28.36
CA ALA A 16 14.70 -20.93 -29.16
C ALA A 16 13.47 -20.01 -29.09
N GLY A 17 13.10 -19.41 -30.21
CA GLY A 17 11.89 -18.62 -30.35
C GLY A 17 10.68 -19.51 -30.59
N CYS A 18 9.58 -19.25 -29.87
CA CYS A 18 8.26 -19.76 -30.20
C CYS A 18 7.33 -18.57 -30.44
N ALA A 19 6.84 -18.46 -31.68
CA ALA A 19 5.67 -17.68 -32.02
C ALA A 19 4.41 -18.35 -31.42
N SER A 20 3.44 -17.56 -30.98
CA SER A 20 2.09 -18.06 -30.76
C SER A 20 1.08 -17.05 -31.28
N ASP A 21 0.31 -17.57 -32.20
CA ASP A 21 -0.78 -16.97 -32.96
C ASP A 21 -2.11 -17.35 -32.28
N GLY A 22 -3.14 -16.50 -32.42
CA GLY A 22 -4.50 -16.78 -31.92
C GLY A 22 -5.01 -15.74 -30.91
N GLY A 23 -6.23 -15.23 -30.98
CA GLY A 23 -7.33 -15.46 -31.88
C GLY A 23 -8.46 -14.54 -31.40
N ARG A 24 -8.94 -13.65 -32.27
CA ARG A 24 -10.10 -12.80 -32.01
C ARG A 24 -11.37 -13.62 -32.19
N SER A 25 -12.25 -13.64 -31.19
CA SER A 25 -13.67 -13.95 -31.38
C SER A 25 -14.54 -12.93 -30.67
N ARG A 26 -15.57 -12.51 -31.41
CA ARG A 26 -16.42 -11.34 -31.23
C ARG A 26 -17.72 -11.72 -30.53
N SER A 27 -18.19 -10.78 -29.70
CA SER A 27 -19.58 -10.39 -29.41
C SER A 27 -20.67 -11.47 -29.39
N GLY A 28 -21.10 -11.83 -28.18
CA GLY A 28 -22.44 -12.31 -27.89
C GLY A 28 -23.30 -11.15 -27.38
N SER A 29 -24.27 -10.76 -28.19
CA SER A 29 -25.37 -9.85 -27.86
C SER A 29 -26.43 -10.61 -27.05
N GLY A 30 -26.96 -10.01 -25.98
CA GLY A 30 -27.99 -10.59 -25.15
C GLY A 30 -28.80 -9.49 -24.45
N ASP A 31 -29.81 -8.99 -25.14
CA ASP A 31 -30.93 -8.26 -24.57
C ASP A 31 -31.66 -9.13 -23.54
N ASN A 32 -32.08 -8.55 -22.42
CA ASN A 32 -33.32 -8.96 -21.75
C ASN A 32 -33.97 -7.77 -21.03
N ARG A 33 -35.26 -7.61 -21.34
CA ARG A 33 -36.20 -6.59 -20.86
C ARG A 33 -37.01 -7.12 -19.67
N HIS A 34 -37.81 -6.19 -19.10
CA HIS A 34 -38.93 -6.31 -18.13
C HIS A 34 -38.53 -6.17 -16.65
N ALA A 35 -38.91 -5.10 -15.93
CA ALA A 35 -40.19 -4.41 -15.67
C ALA A 35 -40.97 -4.97 -14.46
N ASP A 36 -41.78 -4.08 -13.88
CA ASP A 36 -42.61 -4.14 -12.65
C ASP A 36 -41.89 -3.95 -11.31
N GLU A 37 -42.11 -2.86 -10.56
CA GLU A 37 -43.35 -2.26 -10.01
C GLU A 37 -43.70 -2.85 -8.64
N SER A 38 -43.64 -1.99 -7.61
CA SER A 38 -44.59 -1.81 -6.49
C SER A 38 -43.93 -1.46 -5.15
N SER A 39 -44.21 -0.24 -4.69
CA SER A 39 -44.35 0.15 -3.27
C SER A 39 -45.80 -0.17 -2.82
N PRO A 40 -46.18 -0.34 -1.53
CA PRO A 40 -45.93 0.67 -0.47
C PRO A 40 -45.85 0.21 1.02
N ALA A 41 -45.34 1.15 1.82
CA ALA A 41 -45.75 1.63 3.16
C ALA A 41 -45.96 0.71 4.41
N SER A 42 -45.34 1.20 5.49
CA SER A 42 -45.87 1.39 6.85
C SER A 42 -45.76 0.26 7.89
N ALA A 43 -44.97 0.50 8.94
CA ALA A 43 -45.44 0.32 10.33
C ALA A 43 -44.52 1.03 11.33
N ARG A 44 -45.20 1.73 12.25
CA ARG A 44 -44.75 2.51 13.40
C ARG A 44 -44.52 1.58 14.59
N SER A 45 -43.50 1.82 15.41
CA SER A 45 -43.51 1.43 16.83
C SER A 45 -42.74 2.45 17.65
N GLU A 46 -43.47 3.10 18.56
CA GLU A 46 -42.99 3.93 19.66
C GLU A 46 -42.74 3.06 20.91
N ASN A 47 -42.15 3.67 21.94
CA ASN A 47 -41.68 3.19 23.25
C ASN A 47 -40.20 2.82 23.24
N GLY A 48 -39.28 3.54 23.87
CA GLY A 48 -39.35 4.39 25.06
C GLY A 48 -38.47 3.78 26.15
N VAL A 49 -37.80 4.64 26.94
CA VAL A 49 -37.15 4.39 28.25
C VAL A 49 -35.61 4.63 28.32
N GLU A 50 -35.30 5.72 29.05
CA GLU A 50 -34.21 6.01 30.01
C GLU A 50 -32.73 6.23 29.61
N ILE A 51 -32.38 7.52 29.59
CA ILE A 51 -31.39 8.21 30.43
C ILE A 51 -30.27 7.37 31.10
N ASN A 52 -29.05 7.54 30.60
CA ASN A 52 -27.81 7.78 31.37
C ASN A 52 -26.79 8.35 30.36
N GLY A 53 -26.32 9.60 30.46
CA GLY A 53 -25.59 10.11 31.61
C GLY A 53 -24.11 9.75 31.46
N GLY A 54 -23.38 10.46 30.59
CA GLY A 54 -21.95 10.20 30.40
C GLY A 54 -21.37 10.74 29.10
N THR A 55 -21.54 12.03 28.82
CA THR A 55 -20.72 12.71 27.80
C THR A 55 -19.31 12.85 28.38
N ASN A 56 -18.51 11.79 28.31
CA ASN A 56 -17.07 11.92 28.37
C ASN A 56 -16.64 12.63 27.08
N GLU A 57 -16.67 13.96 27.10
CA GLU A 57 -15.78 14.78 26.28
C GLU A 57 -14.36 14.42 26.68
N SER A 58 -13.86 13.33 26.10
CA SER A 58 -12.42 13.18 25.85
C SER A 58 -12.07 14.21 24.78
N SER A 59 -12.03 15.47 25.20
CA SER A 59 -11.33 16.57 24.53
C SER A 59 -9.85 16.22 24.57
N GLY A 60 -9.47 15.28 23.70
CA GLY A 60 -8.09 15.06 23.36
C GLY A 60 -7.64 16.31 22.66
N THR A 61 -6.70 17.02 23.27
CA THR A 61 -6.00 18.15 22.65
C THR A 61 -5.32 17.62 21.38
N GLU A 62 -6.04 17.65 20.25
CA GLU A 62 -5.51 17.31 18.93
C GLU A 62 -4.35 18.30 18.71
N THR A 63 -3.13 17.78 18.68
CA THR A 63 -1.94 18.61 18.53
C THR A 63 -2.03 19.35 17.20
N ALA A 64 -1.48 20.57 17.12
CA ALA A 64 -1.56 21.38 15.91
C ALA A 64 -1.03 20.66 14.66
N ASP A 65 -0.14 19.68 14.85
CA ASP A 65 0.38 18.83 13.78
C ASP A 65 -0.64 17.77 13.31
N ALA A 66 -1.36 17.11 14.23
CA ALA A 66 -2.42 16.16 13.89
C ALA A 66 -3.55 16.78 13.05
N ALA A 67 -3.85 18.06 13.28
CA ALA A 67 -4.85 18.80 12.50
C ALA A 67 -4.45 19.03 11.02
N LEU A 68 -3.16 18.98 10.70
CA LEU A 68 -2.63 19.20 9.35
C LEU A 68 -2.41 17.89 8.58
N GLN A 69 -2.41 16.74 9.26
CA GLN A 69 -2.21 15.45 8.62
C GLN A 69 -3.45 15.02 7.83
N PRO A 70 -3.28 14.39 6.66
CA PRO A 70 -4.36 13.64 6.03
C PRO A 70 -4.98 12.62 7.01
N LYS A 71 -6.29 12.39 6.89
CA LYS A 71 -7.01 11.44 7.76
C LYS A 71 -7.31 10.10 7.08
N ASP A 72 -7.06 10.00 5.77
CA ASP A 72 -7.34 8.82 4.95
C ASP A 72 -6.18 8.51 3.98
N VAL A 73 -6.16 7.28 3.46
CA VAL A 73 -5.10 6.77 2.58
C VAL A 73 -4.96 7.56 1.30
N ARG A 74 -6.07 8.05 0.77
CA ARG A 74 -6.08 8.83 -0.45
C ARG A 74 -5.38 10.17 -0.22
N GLY A 75 -5.70 10.86 0.87
CA GLY A 75 -5.07 12.12 1.26
C GLY A 75 -3.57 11.97 1.51
N PHE A 76 -3.13 10.88 2.12
CA PHE A 76 -1.71 10.56 2.24
C PHE A 76 -1.07 10.34 0.86
N PHE A 77 -1.65 9.51 0.00
CA PHE A 77 -1.15 9.31 -1.36
C PHE A 77 -1.04 10.62 -2.16
N MET A 78 -2.06 11.49 -2.08
CA MET A 78 -2.05 12.78 -2.77
C MET A 78 -0.86 13.66 -2.35
N LYS A 79 -0.40 13.52 -1.10
CA LYS A 79 0.78 14.23 -0.58
C LYS A 79 2.10 13.46 -0.71
N LEU A 80 2.09 12.19 -1.12
CA LEU A 80 3.29 11.34 -1.20
C LEU A 80 4.30 11.85 -2.25
N PRO A 81 5.55 12.18 -1.90
CA PRO A 81 6.54 12.67 -2.85
C PRO A 81 6.97 11.60 -3.86
N ASN A 82 7.42 12.04 -5.03
CA ASN A 82 7.90 11.15 -6.08
C ASN A 82 9.11 10.30 -5.65
N GLU A 83 9.89 10.75 -4.65
CA GLU A 83 11.03 9.98 -4.13
C GLU A 83 10.61 8.65 -3.48
N TYR A 84 9.37 8.55 -3.01
CA TYR A 84 8.80 7.32 -2.45
C TYR A 84 7.99 6.55 -3.48
N PHE A 85 7.33 7.23 -4.41
CA PHE A 85 6.53 6.61 -5.47
C PHE A 85 6.49 7.48 -6.72
N VAL A 86 7.18 7.06 -7.77
CA VAL A 86 7.22 7.78 -9.04
C VAL A 86 5.96 7.47 -9.85
N ILE A 87 5.27 8.51 -10.30
CA ILE A 87 4.23 8.41 -11.31
C ILE A 87 4.86 8.83 -12.64
N GLU A 88 4.87 7.92 -13.60
CA GLU A 88 5.60 8.06 -14.86
C GLU A 88 5.16 9.28 -15.69
N SER A 89 3.91 9.73 -15.57
CA SER A 89 3.41 10.95 -16.21
C SER A 89 3.84 12.24 -15.49
N CYS A 90 4.27 12.14 -14.23
CA CYS A 90 4.70 13.23 -13.34
C CYS A 90 6.24 13.25 -13.17
N LYS A 91 6.98 13.16 -14.28
CA LYS A 91 8.46 13.14 -14.24
C LYS A 91 9.12 14.52 -13.99
N ASP A 92 8.37 15.60 -14.14
CA ASP A 92 8.88 16.96 -13.87
C ASP A 92 8.83 17.30 -12.38
N PHE A 93 9.85 16.86 -11.63
CA PHE A 93 10.02 17.09 -10.18
C PHE A 93 9.93 18.56 -9.72
N LYS A 94 9.97 19.53 -10.65
CA LYS A 94 10.00 20.97 -10.35
C LYS A 94 8.62 21.64 -10.41
N LYS A 95 7.56 20.95 -10.85
CA LYS A 95 6.21 21.53 -10.98
C LYS A 95 5.18 20.70 -10.21
N THR A 96 5.04 21.00 -8.92
CA THR A 96 4.13 20.30 -8.00
C THR A 96 2.66 20.34 -8.41
N SER A 97 2.20 21.38 -9.11
CA SER A 97 0.79 21.51 -9.52
C SER A 97 0.37 20.60 -10.68
N LEU A 98 1.30 20.08 -11.48
CA LEU A 98 0.98 19.19 -12.60
C LEU A 98 0.73 17.74 -12.12
N CYS A 99 1.39 17.36 -11.03
CA CYS A 99 1.34 16.00 -10.52
C CYS A 99 0.02 15.62 -9.81
N GLU A 100 -0.81 16.59 -9.42
CA GLU A 100 -2.08 16.29 -8.75
C GLU A 100 -3.06 15.60 -9.71
N THR A 101 -3.18 16.11 -10.93
CA THR A 101 -4.04 15.50 -11.98
C THR A 101 -3.55 14.10 -12.33
N ASP A 102 -2.23 13.92 -12.43
CA ASP A 102 -1.61 12.62 -12.70
C ASP A 102 -1.87 11.61 -11.59
N LYS A 103 -1.76 12.03 -10.32
CA LYS A 103 -2.13 11.20 -9.17
C LYS A 103 -3.58 10.77 -9.19
N ILE A 104 -4.50 11.69 -9.52
CA ILE A 104 -5.93 11.37 -9.63
C ILE A 104 -6.17 10.36 -10.76
N ASN A 105 -5.54 10.57 -11.92
CA ASN A 105 -5.64 9.65 -13.06
C ASN A 105 -5.02 8.29 -12.76
N TYR A 106 -3.89 8.26 -12.06
CA TYR A 106 -3.24 7.04 -11.59
C TYR A 106 -4.20 6.25 -10.70
N LEU A 107 -4.77 6.86 -9.66
CA LEU A 107 -5.73 6.18 -8.79
C LEU A 107 -6.96 5.68 -9.57
N LYS A 108 -7.49 6.49 -10.49
CA LYS A 108 -8.64 6.07 -11.31
C LYS A 108 -8.34 4.84 -12.17
N THR A 109 -7.11 4.71 -12.66
CA THR A 109 -6.70 3.67 -13.61
C THR A 109 -6.26 2.40 -12.91
N TYR A 110 -5.49 2.52 -11.82
CA TYR A 110 -4.77 1.40 -11.23
C TYR A 110 -5.27 0.99 -9.85
N THR A 111 -6.20 1.71 -9.20
CA THR A 111 -6.72 1.27 -7.89
C THR A 111 -7.42 -0.07 -8.01
N THR A 112 -6.93 -1.06 -7.27
CA THR A 112 -7.54 -2.39 -7.16
C THR A 112 -8.35 -2.50 -5.87
N VAL A 113 -7.90 -1.88 -4.78
CA VAL A 113 -8.59 -1.83 -3.49
C VAL A 113 -8.44 -0.46 -2.86
N GLU A 114 -9.55 0.19 -2.52
CA GLU A 114 -9.56 1.38 -1.65
C GLU A 114 -10.49 1.08 -0.47
N ASP A 115 -9.90 0.87 0.70
CA ASP A 115 -10.58 0.60 1.96
C ASP A 115 -10.34 1.76 2.92
N ALA A 116 -10.99 2.88 2.65
CA ALA A 116 -10.82 4.12 3.41
C ALA A 116 -11.17 3.95 4.90
N LYS A 117 -12.10 3.05 5.23
CA LYS A 117 -12.50 2.76 6.62
C LYS A 117 -11.35 2.13 7.41
N ASN A 118 -10.64 1.20 6.81
CA ASN A 118 -9.50 0.53 7.45
C ASN A 118 -8.16 1.22 7.14
N GLY A 119 -8.16 2.30 6.36
CA GLY A 119 -6.96 3.02 5.98
C GLY A 119 -6.02 2.16 5.13
N TYR A 120 -6.56 1.44 4.13
CA TYR A 120 -5.78 0.62 3.20
C TYR A 120 -6.04 1.03 1.74
N LEU A 121 -4.98 1.08 0.94
CA LEU A 121 -5.02 1.32 -0.50
C LEU A 121 -4.08 0.34 -1.20
N GLU A 122 -4.55 -0.29 -2.26
CA GLU A 122 -3.75 -1.10 -3.16
C GLU A 122 -4.00 -0.66 -4.60
N THR A 123 -2.91 -0.52 -5.33
CA THR A 123 -2.92 -0.18 -6.75
C THR A 123 -2.10 -1.21 -7.51
N GLY A 124 -2.54 -1.51 -8.73
CA GLY A 124 -1.77 -2.29 -9.69
C GLY A 124 -0.73 -1.44 -10.42
N GLY A 125 -0.08 -2.09 -11.37
CA GLY A 125 0.84 -1.50 -12.33
C GLY A 125 0.63 -2.15 -13.70
N ASP A 126 1.30 -1.63 -14.72
CA ASP A 126 1.24 -2.15 -16.10
C ASP A 126 2.62 -2.50 -16.69
N GLY A 127 3.61 -2.71 -15.81
CA GLY A 127 5.00 -2.98 -16.17
C GLY A 127 5.83 -1.70 -16.37
N ALA A 128 5.23 -0.62 -16.88
CA ALA A 128 5.89 0.70 -16.93
C ALA A 128 5.70 1.48 -15.63
N GLN A 129 4.51 1.39 -15.05
CA GLN A 129 4.16 2.03 -13.79
C GLN A 129 4.20 1.01 -12.64
N SER A 130 4.92 1.33 -11.57
CA SER A 130 4.95 0.49 -10.36
C SER A 130 3.58 0.42 -9.67
N ALA A 131 3.35 -0.70 -9.01
CA ALA A 131 2.23 -0.93 -8.12
C ALA A 131 2.60 -0.51 -6.68
N MET A 132 1.59 -0.29 -5.82
CA MET A 132 1.84 -0.02 -4.42
C MET A 132 0.73 -0.53 -3.49
N LYS A 133 1.09 -0.72 -2.23
CA LYS A 133 0.18 -0.91 -1.10
C LYS A 133 0.49 0.15 -0.05
N MET A 134 -0.55 0.67 0.58
CA MET A 134 -0.46 1.66 1.65
C MET A 134 -1.40 1.28 2.78
N ALA A 135 -0.92 1.31 4.02
CA ALA A 135 -1.71 1.07 5.23
C ALA A 135 -1.42 2.14 6.28
N ILE A 136 -2.46 2.65 6.95
CA ILE A 136 -2.34 3.67 7.99
C ILE A 136 -2.43 3.05 9.38
N PHE A 137 -1.51 3.46 10.26
CA PHE A 137 -1.48 3.09 11.66
C PHE A 137 -1.66 4.33 12.53
N ARG A 138 -2.78 4.42 13.25
CA ARG A 138 -3.11 5.56 14.11
C ARG A 138 -2.36 5.47 15.44
N ARG A 139 -1.74 6.58 15.86
CA ARG A 139 -1.16 6.75 17.20
C ARG A 139 -2.19 7.27 18.20
N PRO A 140 -1.98 7.06 19.52
CA PRO A 140 -2.87 7.58 20.56
C PRO A 140 -3.00 9.11 20.58
N ASP A 141 -1.97 9.82 20.13
CA ASP A 141 -1.95 11.29 20.03
C ASP A 141 -2.74 11.85 18.84
N GLY A 142 -3.34 10.98 18.02
CA GLY A 142 -4.11 11.37 16.84
C GLY A 142 -3.30 11.50 15.56
N THR A 143 -1.98 11.37 15.61
CA THR A 143 -1.11 11.31 14.43
C THR A 143 -1.12 9.92 13.79
N TYR A 144 -0.49 9.79 12.62
CA TYR A 144 -0.47 8.56 11.84
C TYR A 144 0.93 8.18 11.37
N ILE A 145 1.15 6.87 11.25
CA ILE A 145 2.25 6.28 10.48
C ILE A 145 1.66 5.61 9.25
N VAL A 146 2.38 5.67 8.14
CA VAL A 146 1.98 5.07 6.87
C VAL A 146 2.98 3.97 6.50
N GLY A 147 2.53 2.72 6.51
CA GLY A 147 3.24 1.63 5.84
C GLY A 147 3.06 1.77 4.33
N LEU A 148 4.16 1.77 3.58
CA LEU A 148 4.19 1.85 2.13
C LEU A 148 4.98 0.66 1.58
N ASN A 149 4.39 -0.08 0.67
CA ASN A 149 5.08 -1.05 -0.17
C ASN A 149 4.98 -0.62 -1.62
N VAL A 150 6.11 -0.49 -2.30
CA VAL A 150 6.17 -0.23 -3.75
C VAL A 150 6.81 -1.43 -4.42
N PHE A 151 6.09 -2.00 -5.38
CA PHE A 151 6.49 -3.23 -6.05
C PHE A 151 6.28 -3.15 -7.56
N GLY A 152 7.11 -3.88 -8.30
CA GLY A 152 7.14 -3.94 -9.77
C GLY A 152 8.16 -4.98 -10.23
N GLU A 153 8.46 -5.03 -11.53
CA GLU A 153 9.34 -6.09 -12.09
C GLU A 153 10.75 -6.11 -11.48
N ALA A 154 11.29 -4.95 -11.12
CA ALA A 154 12.67 -4.82 -10.63
C ALA A 154 12.76 -4.19 -9.23
N MET A 155 11.63 -3.98 -8.55
CA MET A 155 11.63 -3.38 -7.22
C MET A 155 10.59 -4.04 -6.33
N ASP A 156 10.98 -4.28 -5.08
CA ASP A 156 10.05 -4.56 -3.98
C ASP A 156 10.65 -3.92 -2.73
N SER A 157 10.02 -2.84 -2.27
CA SER A 157 10.51 -2.01 -1.18
C SER A 157 9.40 -1.73 -0.18
N TYR A 158 9.76 -1.74 1.10
CA TYR A 158 8.87 -1.45 2.21
C TYR A 158 9.43 -0.24 2.94
N LYS A 159 8.56 0.67 3.39
CA LYS A 159 8.92 1.83 4.22
C LYS A 159 7.79 2.12 5.20
N PHE A 160 8.15 2.67 6.35
CA PHE A 160 7.22 3.22 7.33
C PHE A 160 7.49 4.71 7.45
N LEU A 161 6.50 5.49 7.05
CA LEU A 161 6.64 6.93 6.85
C LEU A 161 5.79 7.69 7.86
N GLU A 162 6.31 8.84 8.27
CA GLU A 162 5.57 9.84 9.04
C GLU A 162 5.35 11.08 8.18
N PHE A 163 4.17 11.70 8.31
CA PHE A 163 3.88 13.00 7.72
C PHE A 163 3.70 14.03 8.83
N SER A 164 4.66 14.94 9.00
CA SER A 164 4.63 15.98 10.03
C SER A 164 5.05 17.32 9.43
N GLY A 165 4.40 18.41 9.83
CA GLY A 165 4.72 19.76 9.36
C GLY A 165 4.70 19.93 7.84
N GLY A 166 3.88 19.14 7.14
CA GLY A 166 3.79 19.17 5.67
C GLY A 166 4.86 18.36 4.94
N LYS A 167 5.68 17.57 5.64
CA LYS A 167 6.81 16.82 5.08
C LYS A 167 6.73 15.35 5.43
N TRP A 168 7.31 14.52 4.56
CA TRP A 168 7.44 13.08 4.78
C TRP A 168 8.82 12.75 5.33
N GLN A 169 8.87 11.82 6.28
CA GLN A 169 10.09 11.26 6.83
C GLN A 169 10.00 9.74 6.84
N ASP A 170 11.06 9.06 6.41
CA ASP A 170 11.22 7.62 6.60
C ASP A 170 11.70 7.35 8.04
N ILE A 171 10.84 6.69 8.82
CA ILE A 171 11.07 6.33 10.22
C ILE A 171 11.16 4.82 10.41
N SER A 172 11.40 4.05 9.34
CA SER A 172 11.37 2.58 9.36
C SER A 172 12.29 1.97 10.41
N LEU A 173 13.52 2.48 10.52
CA LEU A 173 14.52 2.03 11.49
C LEU A 173 14.17 2.41 12.93
N GLU A 174 13.33 3.42 13.13
CA GLU A 174 12.97 3.94 14.45
C GLU A 174 11.74 3.21 15.00
N ILE A 175 10.75 2.96 14.15
CA ILE A 175 9.45 2.43 14.59
C ILE A 175 9.32 0.91 14.47
N VAL A 176 10.04 0.28 13.53
CA VAL A 176 9.95 -1.17 13.32
C VAL A 176 11.11 -1.88 14.01
N PRO A 177 10.84 -2.72 15.02
CA PRO A 177 11.89 -3.51 15.65
C PRO A 177 12.49 -4.48 14.64
N GLN A 178 13.82 -4.53 14.60
CA GLN A 178 14.59 -5.37 13.67
C GLN A 178 14.23 -5.10 12.20
N TYR A 179 13.95 -3.84 11.85
CA TYR A 179 13.71 -3.46 10.48
C TYR A 179 14.86 -3.90 9.55
N SER A 180 14.51 -4.51 8.43
CA SER A 180 15.45 -4.92 7.40
C SER A 180 14.83 -4.76 6.02
N THR A 181 15.62 -4.22 5.08
CA THR A 181 15.25 -4.17 3.66
C THR A 181 15.27 -5.55 2.99
N THR A 182 15.76 -6.57 3.68
CA THR A 182 15.75 -7.97 3.25
C THR A 182 14.54 -8.75 3.78
N ASN A 183 13.55 -8.07 4.35
CA ASN A 183 12.31 -8.68 4.83
C ASN A 183 11.12 -8.19 4.00
N ILE A 184 10.08 -9.01 3.95
CA ILE A 184 8.78 -8.68 3.34
C ILE A 184 7.79 -8.39 4.46
N TYR A 185 7.15 -7.22 4.40
CA TYR A 185 6.19 -6.74 5.39
C TYR A 185 4.78 -6.71 4.78
N GLU A 186 3.95 -7.70 5.09
CA GLU A 186 2.59 -7.75 4.52
C GLU A 186 1.66 -6.76 5.21
N LEU A 187 1.49 -5.60 4.58
CA LEU A 187 0.63 -4.53 5.08
C LEU A 187 -0.83 -5.04 5.23
N PRO A 188 -1.43 -4.95 6.42
CA PRO A 188 -2.77 -5.44 6.66
C PRO A 188 -3.80 -4.53 6.03
N ARG A 189 -4.73 -5.13 5.28
CA ARG A 189 -5.98 -4.46 4.92
C ARG A 189 -6.92 -4.33 6.12
N ASN A 190 -6.95 -5.35 6.99
CA ASN A 190 -7.79 -5.39 8.17
C ASN A 190 -6.93 -5.72 9.40
N GLY A 191 -7.18 -5.04 10.52
CA GLY A 191 -6.42 -5.23 11.74
C GLY A 191 -5.09 -4.47 11.75
N THR A 192 -4.25 -4.77 12.74
CA THR A 192 -3.04 -3.99 13.04
C THR A 192 -1.79 -4.87 13.12
N THR A 193 -1.86 -6.08 12.55
CA THR A 193 -0.78 -7.07 12.56
C THR A 193 -0.18 -7.19 11.17
N ILE A 194 1.14 -7.07 11.07
CA ILE A 194 1.91 -7.20 9.83
C ILE A 194 2.73 -8.48 9.94
N PRO A 195 2.40 -9.54 9.19
CA PRO A 195 3.26 -10.69 9.05
C PRO A 195 4.57 -10.32 8.36
N VAL A 196 5.70 -10.75 8.94
CA VAL A 196 7.04 -10.48 8.43
C VAL A 196 7.68 -11.77 7.95
N PHE A 197 8.24 -11.74 6.75
CA PHE A 197 8.87 -12.89 6.11
C PHE A 197 10.30 -12.57 5.69
N ALA A 198 11.15 -13.59 5.65
CA ALA A 198 12.43 -13.48 4.98
C ALA A 198 12.20 -13.23 3.47
N LYS A 199 12.97 -12.33 2.86
CA LYS A 199 12.98 -12.17 1.41
C LYS A 199 13.80 -13.30 0.78
N LYS A 200 13.20 -14.06 -0.11
CA LYS A 200 13.89 -15.13 -0.86
C LYS A 200 14.17 -14.63 -2.29
N ILE A 201 15.43 -14.34 -2.60
CA ILE A 201 15.84 -13.97 -3.95
C ILE A 201 15.73 -15.22 -4.84
N VAL A 202 14.91 -15.16 -5.88
CA VAL A 202 14.70 -16.24 -6.84
C VAL A 202 15.44 -16.01 -8.15
N GLU A 203 15.66 -14.74 -8.52
CA GLU A 203 16.46 -14.36 -9.67
C GLU A 203 17.19 -13.04 -9.38
N GLN A 204 18.44 -12.93 -9.81
CA GLN A 204 19.22 -11.71 -9.65
C GLN A 204 20.05 -11.44 -10.90
N GLY A 205 19.77 -10.32 -11.54
CA GLY A 205 20.56 -9.78 -12.64
C GLY A 205 21.47 -8.65 -12.16
N LYS A 206 22.17 -8.03 -13.11
CA LYS A 206 23.00 -6.84 -12.84
C LYS A 206 22.16 -5.64 -12.37
N ASP A 207 20.94 -5.53 -12.91
CA ASP A 207 20.08 -4.35 -12.76
C ASP A 207 18.67 -4.71 -12.23
N PHE A 208 18.44 -5.96 -11.80
CA PHE A 208 17.16 -6.40 -11.26
C PHE A 208 17.31 -7.50 -10.20
N GLU A 209 16.35 -7.57 -9.30
CA GLU A 209 16.19 -8.63 -8.31
C GLU A 209 14.74 -9.05 -8.30
N VAL A 210 14.47 -10.32 -8.55
CA VAL A 210 13.16 -10.93 -8.35
C VAL A 210 13.20 -11.69 -7.04
N SER A 211 12.27 -11.36 -6.16
CA SER A 211 12.16 -11.99 -4.84
C SER A 211 10.76 -12.48 -4.58
N GLU A 212 10.68 -13.56 -3.81
CA GLU A 212 9.45 -14.11 -3.30
C GLU A 212 9.45 -14.09 -1.77
N LYS A 213 8.27 -14.31 -1.21
CA LYS A 213 8.08 -14.54 0.22
C LYS A 213 8.77 -15.85 0.65
N GLY A 214 9.69 -15.74 1.60
CA GLY A 214 10.35 -16.87 2.26
C GLY A 214 9.61 -17.35 3.50
N GLU A 215 10.37 -17.87 4.46
CA GLU A 215 9.84 -18.30 5.76
C GLU A 215 9.27 -17.12 6.56
N LYS A 216 8.19 -17.36 7.29
CA LYS A 216 7.65 -16.38 8.25
C LYS A 216 8.63 -16.24 9.41
N LEU A 217 9.05 -15.01 9.71
CA LEU A 217 9.96 -14.71 10.81
C LEU A 217 9.19 -14.45 12.11
N TYR A 218 8.20 -13.55 12.05
CA TYR A 218 7.38 -13.12 13.19
C TYR A 218 6.20 -12.29 12.71
N ASP A 219 5.30 -11.91 13.62
CA ASP A 219 4.29 -10.90 13.39
C ASP A 219 4.68 -9.58 14.07
N LEU A 220 4.50 -8.44 13.40
CA LEU A 220 4.55 -7.13 14.04
C LEU A 220 3.15 -6.71 14.44
N LYS A 221 2.92 -6.49 15.72
CA LYS A 221 1.65 -5.95 16.22
C LYS A 221 1.79 -4.47 16.52
N TRP A 222 0.94 -3.66 15.89
CA TRP A 222 0.79 -2.26 16.24
C TRP A 222 -0.18 -2.10 17.41
N SER A 223 0.30 -1.45 18.47
CA SER A 223 -0.49 -1.09 19.65
C SER A 223 0.13 0.11 20.35
N ASN A 224 -0.70 1.00 20.89
CA ASN A 224 -0.25 2.16 21.68
C ASN A 224 0.76 3.09 20.98
N GLY A 225 0.79 3.11 19.65
CA GLY A 225 1.69 3.99 18.88
C GLY A 225 3.04 3.38 18.53
N GLU A 226 3.24 2.09 18.76
CA GLU A 226 4.49 1.37 18.49
C GLU A 226 4.24 -0.03 17.91
N PHE A 227 5.25 -0.56 17.19
CA PHE A 227 5.28 -1.96 16.77
C PHE A 227 6.03 -2.81 17.80
N SER A 228 5.48 -3.98 18.07
CA SER A 228 6.12 -5.02 18.88
C SER A 228 6.16 -6.35 18.13
N ILE A 229 7.21 -7.13 18.36
CA ILE A 229 7.34 -8.49 17.80
C ILE A 229 6.44 -9.44 18.58
N GLN A 230 5.66 -10.25 17.86
CA GLN A 230 4.94 -11.42 18.38
C GLN A 230 5.49 -12.68 17.70
N GLU A 231 5.89 -13.65 18.51
CA GLU A 231 6.33 -14.98 18.08
C GLU A 231 5.15 -15.93 17.87
#